data_AF-A0A923UAA2-F1
#
_entry.id   AF-A0A923UAA2-F1
#
_cell.length_a   1.000
_cell.length_b   1.000
_cell.length_c   1.000
_cell.angle_alpha   90.00
_cell.angle_beta   90.00
_cell.angle_gamma   90.00
#
_symmetry.space_group_name_H-M   'P 1'
#
loop_
_entity.id
_entity.type
_entity.pdbx_description
1 polymer ?
#
loop_
_entity_poly.entity_id
_entity_poly.type
_entity_poly.pdbx_seq_one_letter_code
_entity_poly.pdbx_strand_id
1 'polypeptide(L)' 'RLGLSPQRSHHEGSAAWVTAAVLDQAVEPEFLSGVLMEAGVRIRAFSVEEPSLEERFVALTGEGFDVVQ' A
#
# COMPACT_ATOMS: atom_id res chain seq x y z
N ARG A 1 -5.71 -4.13 -16.93
CA ARG A 1 -4.59 -4.06 -15.97
C ARG A 1 -4.75 -2.77 -15.19
N LEU A 2 -4.75 -2.81 -13.86
CA LEU A 2 -5.11 -1.69 -12.97
C LEU A 2 -4.03 -0.60 -12.82
N GLY A 3 -2.92 -0.65 -13.58
CA GLY A 3 -1.82 0.33 -13.46
C GLY A 3 -1.00 0.23 -12.16
N LEU A 4 -1.33 -0.70 -11.27
CA LEU A 4 -0.66 -0.90 -9.98
C LEU A 4 0.67 -1.64 -10.14
N SER A 5 1.68 -1.23 -9.37
CA SER A 5 2.96 -1.93 -9.21
C SER A 5 3.02 -2.57 -7.81
N PRO A 6 2.71 -3.87 -7.69
CA PRO A 6 2.59 -4.52 -6.38
C PRO A 6 3.97 -4.83 -5.77
N GLN A 7 4.08 -4.61 -4.47
CA GLN A 7 5.20 -5.00 -3.63
C GLN A 7 4.71 -5.99 -2.57
N ARG A 8 5.52 -7.01 -2.28
CA ARG A 8 5.22 -7.96 -1.21
C ARG A 8 5.99 -7.56 0.04
N SER A 9 5.29 -7.46 1.15
CA SER A 9 5.88 -7.25 2.47
C SER A 9 5.51 -8.41 3.40
N HIS A 10 6.41 -8.72 4.32
CA HIS A 10 6.21 -9.76 5.32
C HIS A 10 6.79 -9.27 6.64
N HIS A 11 5.96 -9.23 7.67
CA HIS A 11 6.41 -9.00 9.05
C HIS A 11 6.51 -10.35 9.75
N GLU A 12 7.52 -10.52 10.59
CA GLU A 12 7.71 -11.75 11.37
C GLU A 12 6.48 -12.03 12.23
N GLY A 13 5.91 -13.25 12.11
CA GLY A 13 4.66 -13.62 12.77
C GLY A 13 3.36 -13.07 12.15
N SER A 14 3.43 -12.33 11.04
CA SER A 14 2.26 -11.80 10.31
C SER A 14 2.03 -12.54 8.99
N ALA A 15 0.83 -12.41 8.44
CA ALA A 15 0.56 -12.88 7.09
C ALA A 15 1.32 -12.02 6.06
N ALA A 16 1.63 -12.59 4.88
CA ALA A 16 2.20 -11.82 3.78
C ALA A 16 1.18 -10.78 3.28
N TRP A 17 1.64 -9.54 3.13
CA TRP A 17 0.87 -8.44 2.58
C TRP A 17 1.33 -8.11 1.16
N VAL A 18 0.40 -7.62 0.35
CA VAL A 18 0.68 -7.07 -0.97
C VAL A 18 0.19 -5.63 -0.95
N THR A 19 1.12 -4.70 -1.11
CA THR A 19 0.84 -3.27 -1.20
C THR A 19 1.09 -2.79 -2.63
N ALA A 20 0.42 -1.72 -3.04
CA ALA A 20 0.68 -1.07 -4.31
C ALA A 20 0.38 0.42 -4.18
N ALA A 21 1.25 1.26 -4.75
CA ALA A 21 1.01 2.69 -4.79
C ALA A 21 -0.20 3.00 -5.69
N VAL A 22 -1.18 3.72 -5.13
CA VAL A 22 -2.30 4.27 -5.88
C VAL A 22 -1.91 5.68 -6.30
N LEU A 23 -1.51 5.83 -7.57
CA LEU A 23 -1.05 7.12 -8.11
C LEU A 23 -2.19 8.09 -8.41
N ASP A 24 -3.40 7.55 -8.59
CA ASP A 24 -4.61 8.32 -8.86
C ASP A 24 -5.64 8.07 -7.75
N GLN A 25 -5.83 9.09 -6.92
CA GLN A 25 -6.81 9.11 -5.83
C GLN A 25 -8.27 9.04 -6.32
N ALA A 26 -8.53 9.15 -7.62
CA ALA A 26 -9.85 8.91 -8.20
C ALA A 26 -10.24 7.41 -8.24
N VAL A 27 -9.31 6.51 -7.94
CA VAL A 27 -9.60 5.07 -7.88
C VAL A 27 -10.19 4.72 -6.52
N GLU A 28 -11.50 4.52 -6.49
CA GLU A 28 -12.21 4.13 -5.27
C GLU A 28 -11.75 2.73 -4.79
N PRO A 29 -11.51 2.54 -3.47
CA PRO A 29 -11.01 1.28 -2.94
C PRO A 29 -11.97 0.09 -3.17
N GLU A 30 -13.28 0.35 -3.16
CA GLU A 30 -14.32 -0.64 -3.44
C GLU A 30 -14.20 -1.16 -4.86
N PHE A 31 -13.94 -0.27 -5.83
CA PHE A 31 -13.71 -0.66 -7.22
C PHE A 31 -12.50 -1.60 -7.35
N LEU A 32 -11.39 -1.31 -6.65
CA LEU A 32 -10.21 -2.18 -6.64
C LEU A 32 -10.52 -3.56 -6.07
N SER A 33 -11.20 -3.61 -4.92
CA SER A 33 -11.58 -4.88 -4.29
C SER A 33 -12.46 -5.73 -5.21
N GLY A 34 -13.41 -5.11 -5.91
CA GLY A 34 -14.29 -5.78 -6.87
C GLY A 34 -13.51 -6.38 -8.04
N VAL A 35 -12.64 -5.60 -8.69
CA VAL A 35 -11.83 -6.08 -9.82
C VAL A 35 -10.88 -7.20 -9.40
N LEU A 36 -10.29 -7.12 -8.21
CA LEU A 36 -9.42 -8.18 -7.67
C LEU A 36 -10.21 -9.48 -7.46
N MET A 37 -11.43 -9.40 -6.92
CA MET A 37 -12.28 -10.55 -6.72
C MET A 37 -12.74 -11.18 -8.05
N GLU A 38 -13.13 -10.36 -9.04
CA GLU A 38 -13.46 -10.83 -10.39
C GLU A 38 -12.27 -11.50 -11.08
N ALA A 39 -11.05 -11.02 -10.82
CA ALA A 39 -9.82 -11.64 -11.30
C ALA A 39 -9.42 -12.92 -10.53
N GLY A 40 -10.22 -13.38 -9.56
CA GLY A 40 -9.98 -14.59 -8.78
C GLY A 40 -9.01 -14.41 -7.62
N VAL A 41 -8.67 -13.16 -7.26
CA VAL A 41 -7.80 -12.86 -6.12
C VAL A 41 -8.65 -12.84 -4.85
N ARG A 42 -8.40 -13.78 -3.93
CA ARG A 42 -9.09 -13.83 -2.63
C ARG A 42 -8.47 -12.84 -1.65
N ILE A 43 -9.29 -11.93 -1.14
CA ILE A 43 -8.91 -10.90 -0.17
C ILE A 43 -9.28 -11.39 1.23
N ARG A 44 -8.31 -11.46 2.14
CA ARG A 44 -8.54 -11.75 3.58
C ARG A 44 -8.74 -10.49 4.40
N ALA A 45 -8.01 -9.44 4.05
CA ALA A 45 -8.06 -8.12 4.65
C ALA A 45 -7.62 -7.11 3.58
N PHE A 46 -8.10 -5.88 3.67
CA PHE A 46 -7.81 -4.79 2.75
C PHE A 46 -7.84 -3.47 3.51
N SER A 47 -6.81 -2.65 3.33
CA SER A 47 -6.66 -1.32 3.91
C SER A 47 -6.15 -0.36 2.84
N VAL A 48 -6.53 0.91 2.98
CA VAL A 48 -5.87 2.02 2.32
C VAL A 48 -5.05 2.73 3.38
N GLU A 49 -3.77 2.91 3.10
CA GLU A 49 -2.83 3.53 4.02
C GLU A 49 -2.33 4.82 3.38
N GLU A 50 -2.32 5.89 4.16
CA GLU A 50 -1.61 7.11 3.80
C GLU A 50 -0.14 6.96 4.19
N PRO A 51 0.80 7.49 3.38
CA PRO A 51 2.21 7.47 3.73
C PRO A 51 2.42 8.21 5.06
N SER A 52 3.27 7.65 5.92
CA SER A 52 3.66 8.30 7.17
C SER A 52 4.37 9.63 6.90
N LEU A 53 4.40 10.52 7.90
CA LEU A 53 5.14 11.79 7.78
C LEU A 53 6.62 11.54 7.46
N GLU A 54 7.22 10.51 8.05
CA GLU A 54 8.60 10.12 7.81
C GLU A 54 8.80 9.65 6.37
N GLU A 55 7.93 8.78 5.86
CA GLU A 55 7.98 8.31 4.47
C GLU A 55 7.86 9.47 3.48
N ARG A 56 6.98 10.44 3.75
CA ARG A 56 6.85 11.66 2.93
C ARG A 56 8.10 12.52 3.00
N PHE A 57 8.71 12.64 4.18
CA PHE A 57 9.92 13.41 4.37
C PHE A 57 11.09 12.79 3.60
N VAL A 58 11.33 11.48 3.78
CA VAL A 58 12.36 10.72 3.05
C VAL A 58 12.17 10.82 1.54
N ALA A 59 10.94 10.71 1.05
CA ALA A 59 10.65 10.82 -0.38
C ALA A 59 11.00 12.21 -0.96
N LEU A 60 10.97 13.27 -0.16
CA LEU A 60 11.26 14.64 -0.58
C LEU A 60 12.74 15.02 -0.39
N THR A 61 13.38 14.55 0.68
CA THR A 61 14.71 15.00 1.10
C THR A 61 15.81 13.95 0.89
N GLY A 62 15.45 12.67 0.87
CA GLY A 62 16.41 11.55 0.93
C GLY A 62 16.94 11.26 2.34
N GLU A 63 16.44 11.96 3.37
CA GLU A 63 16.88 11.83 4.77
C GLU A 63 15.71 11.36 5.66
N GLY A 64 15.99 10.52 6.66
CA GLY A 64 15.00 10.08 7.66
C GLY A 64 14.83 11.06 8.82
N PHE A 65 13.85 10.82 9.69
CA PHE A 65 13.74 11.58 10.94
C PHE A 65 14.62 10.96 12.03
N ASP A 66 15.30 11.81 12.81
CA ASP A 66 15.97 11.37 14.03
C ASP A 66 15.07 11.71 15.22
N VAL A 67 14.29 10.72 15.67
CA VAL A 67 13.27 10.89 16.73
C VAL A 67 13.84 10.42 18.07
N VAL A 68 14.22 11.37 18.93
CA VAL A 68 14.66 11.08 20.30
C VAL A 68 13.45 10.65 21.14
N GLN A 69 13.56 9.48 21.79
CA GLN A 69 12.48 8.81 22.55
C GLN A 69 12.28 9.40 23.96
#